data_AF-A0A938S8Z1-F1
#
_entry.id   AF-A0A938S8Z1-F1
#
_cell.length_a   1.000
_cell.length_b   1.000
_cell.length_c   1.000
_cell.angle_alpha   90.00
_cell.angle_beta   90.00
_cell.angle_gamma   90.00
#
_symmetry.space_group_name_H-M   'P 1'
#
loop_
_entity.id
_entity.type
_entity.pdbx_description
1 polymer ?
#
loop_
_entity_poly.entity_id
_entity_poly.type
_entity_poly.pdbx_seq_one_letter_code
_entity_poly.pdbx_strand_id
1 'polypeptide(L)'
;MASVCQNVSATCVTRSPERSRQLYERWLAEALKRKPFWGGDRRLLAERPELASEPLAVRRAHAIDLVLRAMPIRIADGELVAGNMLLASIGLGTPFPDFLTEEERRRGMKAGGLPGHCVPDYEKLLRVGLQGLRVEIQNSLSRSADEEARAFLRALLVAADAVGAFALRYARLAESLAGQADETRAAELRDIAAACRQAPEGPARTFQEAL
;
A
#
# COMPACT_ATOMS: atom_id res chain seq x y z
N MET A 1 6.65 -31.19 14.33
CA MET A 1 6.15 -30.71 13.02
C MET A 1 7.10 -29.68 12.41
N ALA A 2 8.38 -30.05 12.24
CA ALA A 2 9.47 -29.16 11.82
C ALA A 2 10.05 -29.54 10.44
N SER A 3 9.19 -29.97 9.50
CA SER A 3 9.63 -30.61 8.25
C SER A 3 9.25 -29.84 6.97
N VAL A 4 8.63 -28.66 7.07
CA VAL A 4 8.11 -27.95 5.87
C VAL A 4 9.05 -26.84 5.38
N CYS A 5 10.09 -26.46 6.14
CA CYS A 5 11.00 -25.36 5.74
C CYS A 5 12.28 -25.81 5.00
N GLN A 6 12.45 -27.09 4.66
CA GLN A 6 13.71 -27.58 4.04
C GLN A 6 13.63 -27.79 2.52
N ASN A 7 12.50 -27.53 1.87
CA ASN A 7 12.29 -27.82 0.44
C ASN A 7 12.30 -26.60 -0.49
N VAL A 8 13.07 -25.56 -0.18
CA VAL A 8 13.58 -24.69 -1.24
C VAL A 8 14.74 -25.45 -1.87
N SER A 9 14.48 -26.17 -2.97
CA SER A 9 15.51 -27.00 -3.61
C SER A 9 16.75 -26.16 -3.93
N ALA A 10 17.93 -26.67 -3.59
CA ALA A 10 19.23 -26.04 -3.90
C ALA A 10 19.42 -25.72 -5.41
N THR A 11 18.58 -26.28 -6.28
CA THR A 11 18.54 -26.04 -7.72
C THR A 11 17.88 -24.72 -8.15
N CYS A 12 17.05 -24.09 -7.32
CA CYS A 12 16.43 -22.80 -7.66
C CYS A 12 17.39 -21.62 -7.44
N VAL A 13 18.25 -21.73 -6.41
CA VAL A 13 19.26 -20.71 -6.07
C VAL A 13 20.38 -20.64 -7.11
N THR A 14 20.75 -21.77 -7.74
CA THR A 14 21.83 -21.81 -8.75
C THR A 14 21.42 -21.30 -10.14
N ARG A 15 20.11 -21.16 -10.41
CA ARG A 15 19.57 -20.59 -11.66
C ARG A 15 19.05 -19.15 -11.51
N SER A 16 19.08 -18.61 -10.29
CA SER A 16 18.61 -17.26 -10.03
C SER A 16 19.60 -16.23 -10.58
N PRO A 17 19.15 -15.18 -11.29
CA PRO A 17 20.01 -14.07 -11.69
C PRO A 17 20.78 -13.50 -10.50
N GLU A 18 22.01 -13.02 -10.73
CA GLU A 18 22.88 -12.48 -9.68
C GLU A 18 22.17 -11.43 -8.81
N ARG A 19 21.38 -10.55 -9.45
CA ARG A 19 20.50 -9.58 -8.79
C ARG A 19 19.57 -10.20 -7.75
N SER A 20 18.84 -11.26 -8.12
CA SER A 20 17.87 -11.92 -7.24
C SER A 20 18.56 -12.49 -6.00
N ARG A 21 19.78 -13.02 -6.17
CA ARG A 21 20.60 -13.51 -5.07
C ARG A 21 21.02 -12.37 -4.13
N GLN A 22 21.51 -11.26 -4.65
CA GLN A 22 21.90 -10.09 -3.85
C GLN A 22 20.71 -9.51 -3.06
N LEU A 23 19.53 -9.43 -3.68
CA LEU A 23 18.30 -9.00 -3.02
C LEU A 23 17.89 -9.97 -1.89
N TYR A 24 18.00 -11.27 -2.13
CA TYR A 24 17.71 -12.28 -1.13
C TYR A 24 18.67 -12.23 0.06
N GLU A 25 19.98 -12.08 -0.19
CA GLU A 25 20.99 -11.94 0.86
C GLU A 25 20.77 -10.68 1.70
N ARG A 26 20.41 -9.55 1.07
CA ARG A 26 20.01 -8.32 1.78
C ARG A 26 18.77 -8.55 2.63
N TRP A 27 17.74 -9.18 2.07
CA TRP A 27 16.51 -9.49 2.81
C TRP A 27 16.81 -10.36 4.04
N LEU A 28 17.60 -11.43 3.89
CA LEU A 28 18.02 -12.29 4.99
C LEU A 28 18.73 -11.51 6.10
N ALA A 29 19.66 -10.61 5.73
CA ALA A 29 20.38 -9.77 6.67
C ALA A 29 19.49 -8.75 7.40
N GLU A 30 18.31 -8.44 6.85
CA GLU A 30 17.32 -7.54 7.46
C GLU A 30 16.16 -8.25 8.17
N ALA A 31 15.89 -9.52 7.83
CA ALA A 31 14.66 -10.21 8.21
C ALA A 31 14.48 -10.32 9.73
N LEU A 32 15.59 -10.49 10.47
CA LEU A 32 15.58 -10.60 11.94
C LEU A 32 15.77 -9.27 12.67
N LYS A 33 15.97 -8.17 11.92
CA LYS A 33 16.13 -6.85 12.53
C LYS A 33 14.75 -6.26 12.85
N ARG A 34 14.56 -5.84 14.10
CA ARG A 34 13.38 -5.09 14.51
C ARG A 34 13.31 -3.81 13.67
N LYS A 35 12.29 -3.69 12.82
CA LYS A 35 12.06 -2.47 12.06
C LYS A 35 11.19 -1.51 12.88
N PRO A 36 11.47 -0.19 12.86
CA PRO A 36 10.59 0.77 13.52
C PRO A 36 9.24 0.79 12.81
N PHE A 37 8.17 0.91 13.59
CA PHE A 37 6.85 1.14 13.05
C PHE A 37 6.65 2.64 12.84
N TRP A 38 6.14 3.01 11.67
CA TRP A 38 5.79 4.39 11.37
C TRP A 38 4.27 4.57 11.49
N GLY A 39 3.86 5.72 12.05
CA GLY A 39 2.45 6.14 12.06
C GLY A 39 1.64 5.68 13.27
N GLY A 40 2.27 5.05 14.26
CA GLY A 40 1.56 4.44 15.38
C GLY A 40 1.12 5.35 16.52
N ASP A 41 1.90 6.40 16.70
CA ASP A 41 1.66 7.52 17.59
C ASP A 41 0.71 8.56 16.96
N ARG A 42 0.51 8.50 15.63
CA ARG A 42 -0.35 9.42 14.90
C ARG A 42 -1.81 9.27 15.33
N ARG A 43 -2.50 10.41 15.39
CA ARG A 43 -3.91 10.53 15.78
C ARG A 43 -4.61 11.34 14.71
N LEU A 44 -5.43 10.69 13.88
CA LEU A 44 -6.12 11.33 12.77
C LEU A 44 -6.93 12.55 13.25
N LEU A 45 -7.70 12.41 14.33
CA LEU A 45 -8.56 13.48 14.83
C LEU A 45 -7.81 14.62 15.55
N ALA A 46 -6.53 14.42 15.89
CA ALA A 46 -5.69 15.52 16.35
C ALA A 46 -5.15 16.35 15.18
N GLU A 47 -4.90 15.70 14.03
CA GLU A 47 -4.40 16.35 12.81
C GLU A 47 -5.52 16.91 11.93
N ARG A 48 -6.69 16.26 11.95
CA ARG A 48 -7.89 16.60 11.17
C ARG A 48 -9.15 16.56 12.06
N PRO A 49 -9.33 17.53 12.97
CA PRO A 49 -10.48 17.56 13.90
C PRO A 49 -11.84 17.62 13.19
N GLU A 50 -11.89 18.20 12.00
CA GLU A 50 -13.09 18.31 11.16
C GLU A 50 -13.69 16.95 10.78
N LEU A 51 -12.89 15.87 10.82
CA LEU A 51 -13.36 14.52 10.53
C LEU A 51 -14.10 13.87 11.70
N ALA A 52 -14.14 14.49 12.89
CA ALA A 52 -14.76 13.89 14.08
C ALA A 52 -16.26 13.60 13.89
N SER A 53 -16.96 14.39 13.07
CA SER A 53 -18.37 14.19 12.74
C SER A 53 -18.60 13.20 11.59
N GLU A 54 -17.55 12.78 10.88
CA GLU A 54 -17.70 11.85 9.76
C GLU A 54 -17.97 10.42 10.25
N PRO A 55 -18.69 9.60 9.45
CA PRO A 55 -18.87 8.19 9.73
C PRO A 55 -17.54 7.44 9.86
N LEU A 56 -17.54 6.38 10.67
CA LEU A 56 -16.33 5.61 10.98
C LEU A 56 -15.59 5.11 9.74
N ALA A 57 -16.32 4.69 8.70
CA ALA A 57 -15.74 4.24 7.43
C ALA A 57 -14.91 5.34 6.74
N VAL A 58 -15.44 6.58 6.72
CA VAL A 58 -14.78 7.75 6.12
C VAL A 58 -13.54 8.13 6.92
N ARG A 59 -13.64 8.18 8.26
CA ARG A 59 -12.48 8.40 9.15
C ARG A 59 -11.40 7.34 8.95
N ARG A 60 -11.76 6.07 8.86
CA ARG A 60 -10.81 4.98 8.57
C ARG A 60 -10.12 5.19 7.22
N ALA A 61 -10.84 5.56 6.17
CA ALA A 61 -10.23 5.84 4.87
C ALA A 61 -9.26 7.02 4.93
N HIS A 62 -9.57 8.07 5.69
CA HIS A 62 -8.64 9.18 5.91
C HIS A 62 -7.41 8.82 6.76
N ALA A 63 -7.50 7.81 7.63
CA ALA A 63 -6.33 7.25 8.28
C ALA A 63 -5.45 6.46 7.29
N ILE A 64 -6.04 5.72 6.35
CA ILE A 64 -5.30 5.08 5.24
C ILE A 64 -4.61 6.16 4.39
N ASP A 65 -5.34 7.22 4.05
CA ASP A 65 -4.83 8.37 3.30
C ASP A 65 -3.63 9.03 3.99
N LEU A 66 -3.74 9.30 5.29
CA LEU A 66 -2.65 9.82 6.10
C LEU A 66 -1.40 8.94 6.00
N VAL A 67 -1.61 7.63 6.09
CA VAL A 67 -0.54 6.65 6.02
C VAL A 67 0.14 6.67 4.66
N LEU A 68 -0.64 6.45 3.60
CA LEU A 68 -0.11 6.31 2.24
C LEU A 68 0.54 7.59 1.72
N ARG A 69 0.10 8.77 2.20
CA ARG A 69 0.71 10.05 1.82
C ARG A 69 1.98 10.39 2.59
N ALA A 70 2.11 9.96 3.84
CA ALA A 70 3.21 10.42 4.71
C ALA A 70 4.22 9.32 5.08
N MET A 71 3.90 8.04 4.93
CA MET A 71 4.82 6.96 5.29
C MET A 71 6.13 7.06 4.50
N PRO A 72 7.30 6.82 5.11
CA PRO A 72 8.56 6.77 4.37
C PRO A 72 8.52 5.74 3.26
N ILE A 73 8.97 6.13 2.08
CA ILE A 73 9.12 5.26 0.92
C ILE A 73 10.59 5.08 0.56
N ARG A 74 10.94 3.91 0.04
CA ARG A 74 12.29 3.63 -0.47
C ARG A 74 12.24 2.77 -1.72
N ILE A 75 13.25 2.91 -2.57
CA ILE A 75 13.60 1.98 -3.63
C ILE A 75 15.07 1.66 -3.41
N ALA A 76 15.38 0.43 -3.03
CA ALA A 76 16.74 0.02 -2.74
C ALA A 76 17.49 -0.46 -4.00
N ASP A 77 18.82 -0.48 -3.94
CA ASP A 77 19.64 -0.86 -5.08
C ASP A 77 19.32 -2.27 -5.56
N GLY A 78 19.14 -2.41 -6.88
CA GLY A 78 18.78 -3.67 -7.53
C GLY A 78 17.29 -4.02 -7.48
N GLU A 79 16.44 -3.28 -6.76
CA GLU A 79 14.98 -3.49 -6.79
C GLU A 79 14.43 -3.06 -8.16
N LEU A 80 13.58 -3.91 -8.74
CA LEU A 80 12.80 -3.65 -9.97
C LEU A 80 11.30 -3.45 -9.71
N VAL A 81 10.83 -3.91 -8.55
CA VAL A 81 9.45 -3.71 -8.07
C VAL A 81 9.55 -2.79 -6.86
N ALA A 82 8.95 -1.60 -6.97
CA ALA A 82 8.97 -0.60 -5.91
C ALA A 82 7.85 -0.85 -4.91
N GLY A 83 8.16 -0.72 -3.62
CA GLY A 83 7.20 -0.90 -2.55
C GLY A 83 7.88 -1.30 -1.25
N ASN A 84 7.47 -0.69 -0.14
CA ASN A 84 7.81 -1.16 1.19
C ASN A 84 6.56 -1.33 2.03
N MET A 85 6.41 -2.49 2.65
CA MET A 85 5.30 -2.74 3.56
C MET A 85 5.47 -1.95 4.85
N LEU A 86 4.36 -1.44 5.36
CA LEU A 86 4.24 -1.17 6.78
C LEU A 86 4.03 -2.51 7.47
N LEU A 87 4.90 -2.85 8.41
CA LEU A 87 4.72 -4.03 9.27
C LEU A 87 3.40 -4.00 10.07
N ALA A 88 2.68 -2.88 10.07
CA ALA A 88 1.38 -2.70 10.72
C ALA A 88 0.26 -3.61 10.14
N SER A 89 0.44 -4.21 8.94
CA SER A 89 -0.60 -5.00 8.27
C SER A 89 -0.54 -6.50 8.49
N ILE A 90 0.52 -7.05 9.11
CA ILE A 90 0.68 -8.51 9.28
C ILE A 90 0.33 -8.93 10.71
N GLY A 91 -0.96 -9.09 11.02
CA GLY A 91 -1.48 -9.90 12.14
C GLY A 91 -1.03 -9.61 13.58
N LEU A 92 -0.12 -8.66 13.78
CA LEU A 92 0.57 -8.41 15.06
C LEU A 92 -0.07 -7.27 15.86
N GLY A 93 -1.15 -6.67 15.34
CA GLY A 93 -1.93 -5.66 16.05
C GLY A 93 -1.12 -4.40 16.30
N THR A 94 -1.34 -3.40 15.45
CA THR A 94 -0.90 -2.00 15.59
C THR A 94 0.60 -1.74 15.36
N PRO A 95 0.92 -0.72 14.53
CA PRO A 95 0.25 0.55 14.74
C PRO A 95 -0.18 1.29 13.47
N PHE A 96 -1.50 1.46 13.40
CA PHE A 96 -2.24 2.24 12.40
C PHE A 96 -2.71 3.52 13.10
N PRO A 97 -2.81 4.68 12.42
CA PRO A 97 -3.23 5.91 13.08
C PRO A 97 -4.60 5.74 13.75
N ASP A 98 -4.73 6.26 14.97
CA ASP A 98 -6.03 6.22 15.66
C ASP A 98 -7.00 7.19 14.96
N PHE A 99 -8.20 6.70 14.67
CA PHE A 99 -9.28 7.44 14.01
C PHE A 99 -10.58 7.43 14.83
N LEU A 100 -10.52 6.93 16.07
CA LEU A 100 -11.67 6.88 16.97
C LEU A 100 -11.84 8.17 17.76
N THR A 101 -13.08 8.51 18.08
CA THR A 101 -13.40 9.53 19.07
C THR A 101 -13.13 9.01 20.48
N GLU A 102 -13.08 9.93 21.44
CA GLU A 102 -12.93 9.57 22.85
C GLU A 102 -14.11 8.75 23.38
N GLU A 103 -15.32 9.05 22.91
CA GLU A 103 -16.52 8.30 23.29
C GLU A 103 -16.48 6.85 22.77
N GLU A 104 -16.07 6.66 21.51
CA GLU A 104 -15.91 5.32 20.91
C GLU A 104 -14.86 4.48 21.65
N ARG A 105 -13.75 5.11 22.06
CA ARG A 105 -12.73 4.48 22.92
C ARG A 105 -13.30 4.06 24.27
N ARG A 106 -14.08 4.94 24.93
CA ARG A 106 -14.75 4.62 26.21
C ARG A 106 -15.73 3.47 26.08
N ARG A 107 -16.35 3.30 24.91
CA ARG A 107 -17.20 2.14 24.56
C ARG A 107 -16.40 0.86 24.25
N GLY A 108 -15.08 0.90 24.31
CA GLY A 108 -14.20 -0.26 24.12
C GLY A 108 -13.82 -0.55 22.66
N MET A 109 -14.12 0.35 21.72
CA MET A 109 -13.70 0.20 20.32
C MET A 109 -12.18 0.33 20.18
N LYS A 110 -11.61 -0.41 19.23
CA LYS A 110 -10.17 -0.36 18.91
C LYS A 110 -9.96 0.03 17.46
N ALA A 111 -9.05 0.97 17.22
CA ALA A 111 -8.59 1.35 15.88
C ALA A 111 -7.68 0.25 15.31
N GLY A 112 -8.27 -0.90 14.97
CA GLY A 112 -7.58 -2.06 14.41
C GLY A 112 -7.71 -2.17 12.90
N GLY A 113 -6.73 -2.85 12.29
CA GLY A 113 -6.82 -3.36 10.92
C GLY A 113 -7.83 -4.52 10.83
N LEU A 114 -8.27 -4.82 9.62
CA LEU A 114 -9.13 -5.98 9.34
C LEU A 114 -8.33 -7.29 9.54
N PRO A 115 -8.98 -8.38 10.00
CA PRO A 115 -8.35 -9.69 10.02
C PRO A 115 -7.91 -10.10 8.59
N GLY A 116 -6.69 -10.62 8.46
CA GLY A 116 -5.96 -10.74 7.19
C GLY A 116 -6.46 -11.79 6.19
N HIS A 117 -7.63 -12.41 6.40
CA HIS A 117 -8.19 -13.37 5.46
C HIS A 117 -9.08 -12.66 4.43
N CYS A 118 -8.45 -12.13 3.38
CA CYS A 118 -9.13 -11.48 2.26
C CYS A 118 -8.67 -12.08 0.92
N VAL A 119 -9.55 -12.06 -0.08
CA VAL A 119 -9.23 -12.43 -1.46
C VAL A 119 -9.46 -11.20 -2.32
N PRO A 120 -8.42 -10.39 -2.60
CA PRO A 120 -8.56 -9.20 -3.43
C PRO A 120 -8.91 -9.57 -4.87
N ASP A 121 -9.83 -8.80 -5.47
CA ASP A 121 -10.17 -8.92 -6.90
C ASP A 121 -9.10 -8.21 -7.76
N TYR A 122 -7.92 -8.84 -7.83
CA TYR A 122 -6.81 -8.34 -8.63
C TYR A 122 -7.15 -8.32 -10.13
N GLU A 123 -7.96 -9.27 -10.62
CA GLU A 123 -8.37 -9.29 -12.02
C GLU A 123 -9.05 -7.98 -12.41
N LYS A 124 -10.03 -7.54 -11.62
CA LYS A 124 -10.71 -6.27 -11.87
C LYS A 124 -9.76 -5.09 -11.77
N LEU A 125 -8.95 -5.01 -10.71
CA LEU A 125 -8.00 -3.90 -10.53
C LEU A 125 -7.03 -3.79 -11.72
N LEU A 126 -6.45 -4.91 -12.16
CA LEU A 126 -5.53 -4.94 -13.29
C LEU A 126 -6.23 -4.59 -14.62
N ARG A 127 -7.50 -4.96 -14.77
CA ARG A 127 -8.28 -4.68 -16.00
C ARG A 127 -8.73 -3.23 -16.12
N VAL A 128 -9.18 -2.60 -15.03
CA VAL A 128 -9.83 -1.27 -15.11
C VAL A 128 -9.05 -0.15 -14.40
N GLY A 129 -8.07 -0.50 -13.57
CA GLY A 129 -7.33 0.45 -12.73
C GLY A 129 -8.20 1.13 -11.67
N LEU A 130 -7.59 1.97 -10.85
CA LEU A 130 -8.29 2.81 -9.89
C LEU A 130 -9.25 3.79 -10.57
N GLN A 131 -8.94 4.25 -11.79
CA GLN A 131 -9.84 5.11 -12.57
C GLN A 131 -11.17 4.42 -12.86
N GLY A 132 -11.14 3.18 -13.36
CA GLY A 132 -12.35 2.41 -13.58
C GLY A 132 -13.13 2.15 -12.29
N LEU A 133 -12.42 1.81 -11.20
CA LEU A 133 -13.04 1.63 -9.89
C LEU A 133 -13.72 2.91 -9.37
N ARG A 134 -13.10 4.08 -9.52
CA ARG A 134 -13.69 5.37 -9.13
C ARG A 134 -14.97 5.66 -9.91
N VAL A 135 -14.98 5.39 -11.22
CA VAL A 135 -16.18 5.56 -12.05
C VAL A 135 -17.33 4.66 -11.56
N GLU A 136 -17.03 3.39 -11.25
CA GLU A 136 -18.04 2.48 -10.70
C GLU A 136 -18.57 2.95 -9.34
N ILE A 137 -17.67 3.36 -8.44
CA ILE A 137 -18.04 3.86 -7.11
C ILE A 137 -18.91 5.14 -7.22
N GLN A 138 -18.54 6.07 -8.11
CA GLN A 138 -19.31 7.29 -8.36
C GLN A 138 -20.70 6.99 -8.93
N ASN A 139 -20.83 6.01 -9.83
CA ASN A 139 -22.10 5.55 -10.35
C ASN A 139 -22.99 4.90 -9.27
N SER A 140 -22.40 4.12 -8.37
CA SER A 140 -23.13 3.59 -7.21
C SER A 140 -23.56 4.72 -6.26
N LEU A 141 -22.69 5.71 -6.03
CA LEU A 141 -22.97 6.83 -5.14
C LEU A 141 -24.10 7.73 -5.65
N SER A 142 -24.21 7.95 -6.97
CA SER A 142 -25.29 8.75 -7.56
C SER A 142 -26.66 8.08 -7.48
N ARG A 143 -26.69 6.75 -7.32
CA ARG A 143 -27.92 5.94 -7.24
C ARG A 143 -28.31 5.59 -5.80
N SER A 144 -27.41 5.76 -4.84
CA SER A 144 -27.68 5.42 -3.45
C SER A 144 -28.39 6.57 -2.72
N ALA A 145 -29.55 6.25 -2.13
CA ALA A 145 -30.28 7.11 -1.20
C ALA A 145 -29.99 6.77 0.28
N ASP A 146 -29.32 5.64 0.55
CA ASP A 146 -28.96 5.23 1.90
C ASP A 146 -27.66 5.91 2.35
N GLU A 147 -27.72 6.68 3.44
CA GLU A 147 -26.59 7.48 3.93
C GLU A 147 -25.42 6.62 4.42
N GLU A 148 -25.68 5.42 4.96
CA GLU A 148 -24.61 4.50 5.38
C GLU A 148 -23.85 3.96 4.16
N ALA A 149 -24.56 3.50 3.13
CA ALA A 149 -23.98 3.08 1.86
C ALA A 149 -23.23 4.24 1.18
N ARG A 150 -23.77 5.47 1.21
CA ARG A 150 -23.09 6.66 0.68
C ARG A 150 -21.79 6.93 1.43
N ALA A 151 -21.79 6.86 2.77
CA ALA A 151 -20.59 7.03 3.57
C ALA A 151 -19.52 5.99 3.24
N PHE A 152 -19.93 4.73 3.06
CA PHE A 152 -19.03 3.65 2.63
C PHE A 152 -18.43 3.92 1.25
N LEU A 153 -19.25 4.30 0.26
CA LEU A 153 -18.77 4.63 -1.09
C LEU A 153 -17.83 5.84 -1.10
N ARG A 154 -18.10 6.88 -0.30
CA ARG A 154 -17.15 8.00 -0.11
C ARG A 154 -15.83 7.53 0.48
N ALA A 155 -15.88 6.63 1.47
CA ALA A 155 -14.67 6.05 2.05
C ALA A 155 -13.84 5.27 1.00
N LEU A 156 -14.50 4.55 0.08
CA LEU A 156 -13.82 3.87 -1.02
C LEU A 156 -13.12 4.84 -1.98
N LEU A 157 -13.74 5.99 -2.30
CA LEU A 157 -13.10 7.03 -3.12
C LEU A 157 -11.83 7.57 -2.46
N VAL A 158 -11.91 7.92 -1.17
CA VAL A 158 -10.74 8.40 -0.40
C VAL A 158 -9.62 7.35 -0.40
N ALA A 159 -9.96 6.07 -0.22
CA ALA A 159 -8.97 5.00 -0.25
C ALA A 159 -8.34 4.82 -1.64
N ALA A 160 -9.13 4.85 -2.71
CA ALA A 160 -8.62 4.77 -4.08
C ALA A 160 -7.68 5.94 -4.42
N ASP A 161 -8.03 7.16 -4.00
CA ASP A 161 -7.20 8.35 -4.19
C ASP A 161 -5.88 8.26 -3.41
N ALA A 162 -5.93 7.72 -2.18
CA ALA A 162 -4.75 7.48 -1.37
C ALA A 162 -3.78 6.49 -2.02
N VAL A 163 -4.28 5.40 -2.60
CA VAL A 163 -3.46 4.41 -3.31
C VAL A 163 -2.82 5.02 -4.57
N GLY A 164 -3.59 5.77 -5.37
CA GLY A 164 -3.04 6.47 -6.54
C GLY A 164 -1.96 7.48 -6.15
N ALA A 165 -2.19 8.25 -5.08
CA ALA A 165 -1.19 9.16 -4.54
C ALA A 165 0.08 8.45 -4.10
N PHE A 166 -0.04 7.26 -3.48
CA PHE A 166 1.11 6.45 -3.07
C PHE A 166 1.97 5.99 -4.25
N ALA A 167 1.33 5.48 -5.31
CA ALA A 167 2.03 5.07 -6.53
C ALA A 167 2.80 6.25 -7.16
N LEU A 168 2.17 7.43 -7.23
CA LEU A 168 2.83 8.65 -7.71
C LEU A 168 4.01 9.09 -6.82
N ARG A 169 4.01 8.80 -5.52
CA ARG A 169 5.18 9.06 -4.66
C ARG A 169 6.36 8.19 -5.06
N TYR A 170 6.14 6.91 -5.37
CA TYR A 170 7.21 6.04 -5.89
C TYR A 170 7.68 6.46 -7.27
N ALA A 171 6.77 6.87 -8.16
CA ALA A 171 7.16 7.36 -9.48
C ALA A 171 8.14 8.54 -9.38
N ARG A 172 7.82 9.53 -8.53
CA ARG A 172 8.68 10.70 -8.29
C ARG A 172 10.02 10.32 -7.64
N LEU A 173 10.00 9.38 -6.69
CA LEU A 173 11.21 8.88 -6.05
C LEU A 173 12.11 8.18 -7.08
N ALA A 174 11.54 7.31 -7.93
CA ALA A 174 12.28 6.60 -8.96
C ALA A 174 12.92 7.58 -9.97
N GLU A 175 12.18 8.60 -10.42
CA GLU A 175 12.72 9.67 -11.28
C GLU A 175 13.87 10.43 -10.63
N SER A 176 13.72 10.78 -9.35
CA SER A 176 14.77 11.47 -8.59
C SER A 176 16.04 10.64 -8.44
N LEU A 177 15.90 9.33 -8.20
CA LEU A 177 17.03 8.40 -8.13
C LEU A 177 17.67 8.18 -9.51
N ALA A 178 16.87 8.16 -10.58
CA ALA A 178 17.38 7.99 -11.95
C ALA A 178 18.33 9.13 -12.35
N GLY A 179 18.07 10.35 -11.88
CA GLY A 179 18.94 11.51 -12.13
C GLY A 179 20.32 11.45 -11.45
N GLN A 180 20.54 10.49 -10.55
CA GLN A 180 21.76 10.34 -9.75
C GLN A 180 22.48 9.00 -10.02
N ALA A 181 21.93 8.16 -10.90
CA ALA A 181 22.42 6.81 -11.15
C ALA A 181 23.22 6.72 -12.46
N ASP A 182 23.96 5.63 -12.63
CA ASP A 182 24.51 5.27 -13.95
C ASP A 182 23.40 4.97 -14.96
N GLU A 183 23.71 4.98 -16.26
CA GLU A 183 22.69 4.88 -17.30
C GLU A 183 21.89 3.57 -17.25
N THR A 184 22.53 2.45 -16.88
CA THR A 184 21.83 1.17 -16.76
C THR A 184 20.80 1.22 -15.64
N ARG A 185 21.19 1.69 -14.45
CA ARG A 185 20.27 1.80 -13.32
C ARG A 185 19.24 2.90 -13.52
N ALA A 186 19.61 3.99 -14.18
CA ALA A 186 18.70 5.08 -14.51
C ALA A 186 17.57 4.61 -15.45
N ALA A 187 17.87 3.77 -16.45
CA ALA A 187 16.86 3.17 -17.31
C ALA A 187 15.83 2.35 -16.50
N GLU A 188 16.29 1.47 -15.60
CA GLU A 188 15.40 0.67 -14.75
C GLU A 188 14.52 1.52 -13.84
N LEU A 189 15.07 2.61 -13.29
CA LEU A 189 14.33 3.53 -12.44
C LEU A 189 13.28 4.32 -13.24
N ARG A 190 13.57 4.68 -14.50
CA ARG A 190 12.57 5.27 -15.40
C ARG A 190 11.45 4.28 -15.71
N ASP A 191 11.77 2.99 -15.89
CA ASP A 191 10.75 1.94 -16.09
C ASP A 191 9.87 1.78 -14.85
N ILE A 192 10.45 1.76 -13.65
CA ILE A 192 9.69 1.78 -12.38
C ILE A 192 8.77 3.00 -12.32
N ALA A 193 9.29 4.19 -12.65
CA ALA A 193 8.49 5.41 -12.63
C ALA A 193 7.30 5.35 -13.60
N ALA A 194 7.54 4.86 -14.82
CA ALA A 194 6.51 4.68 -15.83
C ALA A 194 5.45 3.67 -15.35
N ALA A 195 5.88 2.53 -14.78
CA ALA A 195 4.97 1.53 -14.24
C ALA A 195 4.12 2.09 -13.10
N CYS A 196 4.71 2.78 -12.11
CA CYS A 196 3.97 3.39 -11.00
C CYS A 196 3.02 4.53 -11.41
N ARG A 197 3.26 5.17 -12.57
CA ARG A 197 2.32 6.14 -13.16
C ARG A 197 1.15 5.46 -13.86
N GLN A 198 1.40 4.30 -14.47
CA GLN A 198 0.37 3.54 -15.15
C GLN A 198 -0.49 2.73 -14.17
N ALA A 199 0.12 1.83 -13.39
CA ALA A 199 -0.56 0.98 -12.43
C ALA A 199 -0.25 1.45 -11.00
N PRO A 200 -1.25 1.52 -10.11
CA PRO A 200 -2.61 1.00 -10.26
C PRO A 200 -3.62 2.00 -10.84
N GLU A 201 -3.22 3.21 -11.24
CA GLU A 201 -4.16 4.27 -11.66
C GLU A 201 -5.02 3.87 -12.87
N GLY A 202 -4.38 3.39 -13.94
CA GLY A 202 -5.01 2.82 -15.12
C GLY A 202 -4.81 1.29 -15.21
N PRO A 203 -5.34 0.65 -16.28
CA PRO A 203 -5.17 -0.77 -16.53
C PRO A 203 -3.70 -1.17 -16.68
N ALA A 204 -3.33 -2.37 -16.23
CA ALA A 204 -2.01 -2.93 -16.49
C ALA A 204 -1.92 -3.38 -17.96
N ARG A 205 -0.85 -2.97 -18.64
CA ARG A 205 -0.60 -3.22 -20.08
C ARG A 205 0.60 -4.13 -20.29
N THR A 206 1.48 -4.21 -19.29
CA THR A 206 2.68 -5.05 -19.31
C THR A 206 2.71 -5.97 -18.10
N PHE A 207 3.56 -7.00 -18.16
CA PHE A 207 3.77 -7.88 -17.01
C PHE A 207 4.33 -7.13 -15.80
N GLN A 208 5.22 -6.15 -16.02
CA GLN A 208 5.78 -5.34 -14.94
C GLN A 208 4.70 -4.48 -14.25
N GLU A 209 3.77 -3.91 -15.03
CA GLU A 209 2.65 -3.12 -14.47
C GLU A 209 1.64 -4.00 -13.69
N ALA A 210 1.66 -5.33 -13.92
CA ALA A 210 0.78 -6.28 -13.25
C ALA A 210 1.36 -6.89 -11.97
N LEU A 211 2.67 -6.73 -11.72
CA LEU A 211 3.37 -7.18 -10.50
C LEU A 211 3.26 -6.16 -9.38
#